data_AF-A0A6P9EIS3-F1
#
_entry.id   AF-A0A6P9EIS3-F1
#
_cell.length_a   1.000
_cell.length_b   1.000
_cell.length_c   1.000
_cell.angle_alpha   90.00
_cell.angle_beta   90.00
_cell.angle_gamma   90.00
#
_symmetry.space_group_name_H-M   'P 1'
#
loop_
_entity.id
_entity.type
_entity.pdbx_description
1 polymer ?
#
loop_
_entity_poly.entity_id
_entity_poly.type
_entity_poly.pdbx_seq_one_letter_code
_entity_poly.pdbx_strand_id
1 'polypeptide(L)'
;MSNMKKMGSGEKVAVERLLWVSVVEKGADLGLKREKARRKRVRYKESELLKLDIQINGDTVEPLATIVHRDKAYAVGRALTQKLKELIPRQMFKVPIQACIGAKVIASESLSAIRKDVLSKCYGGDITRKKKLLKKQAEGKKRMKAIGKVDAPQEAFMAVLKLEKEVL
;
A
#
# COMPACT_ATOMS: atom_id res chain seq x y z
N MET A 1 2.92 -14.46 -26.42
CA MET A 1 3.04 -13.03 -26.05
C MET A 1 1.68 -12.38 -26.12
N SER A 2 1.43 -11.47 -25.18
CA SER A 2 0.35 -10.48 -25.16
C SER A 2 -1.10 -10.98 -25.07
N ASN A 3 -1.62 -11.00 -23.85
CA ASN A 3 -2.94 -10.41 -23.62
C ASN A 3 -3.01 -9.80 -22.21
N MET A 4 -2.35 -8.65 -22.06
CA MET A 4 -2.54 -7.75 -20.93
C MET A 4 -3.37 -6.58 -21.43
N LYS A 5 -4.70 -6.70 -21.26
CA LYS A 5 -5.66 -5.68 -21.70
C LYS A 5 -5.80 -4.65 -20.58
N LYS A 6 -5.62 -3.37 -20.93
CA LYS A 6 -5.70 -2.20 -20.03
C LYS A 6 -7.03 -2.20 -19.26
N MET A 7 -6.96 -2.05 -17.93
CA MET A 7 -8.13 -2.02 -17.03
C MET A 7 -8.77 -0.63 -17.00
N GLY A 8 -10.05 -0.55 -17.35
CA GLY A 8 -10.90 0.63 -17.22
C GLY A 8 -11.71 0.65 -15.92
N SER A 9 -12.13 1.84 -15.51
CA SER A 9 -12.64 2.22 -14.18
C SER A 9 -14.02 1.68 -13.75
N GLY A 10 -14.40 0.45 -14.07
CA GLY A 10 -15.73 -0.03 -13.68
C GLY A 10 -16.09 -1.46 -14.10
N GLU A 11 -15.14 -2.38 -14.14
CA GLU A 11 -15.43 -3.76 -14.52
C GLU A 11 -15.73 -4.66 -13.30
N LYS A 12 -16.86 -5.38 -13.37
CA LYS A 12 -17.12 -6.56 -12.54
C LYS A 12 -16.10 -7.63 -12.92
N VAL A 13 -15.08 -7.83 -12.09
CA VAL A 13 -14.03 -8.82 -12.36
C VAL A 13 -14.41 -10.14 -11.72
N ALA A 14 -14.58 -11.20 -12.52
CA ALA A 14 -14.59 -12.57 -12.02
C ALA A 14 -13.15 -12.96 -11.62
N VAL A 15 -12.91 -13.27 -10.34
CA VAL A 15 -11.58 -13.66 -9.86
C VAL A 15 -11.54 -15.15 -9.54
N GLU A 16 -10.78 -15.90 -10.35
CA GLU A 16 -10.22 -17.20 -10.00
C GLU A 16 -8.75 -16.98 -9.61
N ARG A 17 -8.35 -17.25 -8.35
CA ARG A 17 -6.96 -17.70 -8.07
C ARG A 17 -6.60 -18.20 -6.67
N LEU A 18 -7.54 -18.49 -5.75
CA LEU A 18 -7.13 -18.87 -4.38
C LEU A 18 -7.01 -20.37 -4.09
N LEU A 19 -7.35 -21.27 -5.03
CA LEU A 19 -7.24 -22.73 -4.77
C LEU A 19 -6.04 -23.44 -5.43
N TRP A 20 -5.32 -22.80 -6.35
CA TRP A 20 -4.20 -23.47 -7.05
C TRP A 20 -2.87 -23.41 -6.30
N VAL A 21 -2.63 -22.36 -5.48
CA VAL A 21 -1.33 -22.16 -4.83
C VAL A 21 -1.10 -23.18 -3.70
N SER A 22 -2.12 -23.53 -2.92
CA SER A 22 -1.96 -24.54 -1.86
C SER A 22 -1.70 -25.97 -2.36
N VAL A 23 -2.06 -26.28 -3.61
CA VAL A 23 -1.85 -27.62 -4.18
C VAL A 23 -0.42 -27.79 -4.70
N VAL A 24 0.24 -26.71 -5.11
CA VAL A 24 1.60 -26.79 -5.68
C VAL A 24 2.68 -26.82 -4.58
N GLU A 25 2.51 -26.13 -3.46
CA GLU A 25 3.54 -26.10 -2.39
C GLU A 25 3.66 -27.40 -1.59
N LYS A 26 2.66 -28.29 -1.63
CA LYS A 26 2.66 -29.56 -0.87
C LYS A 26 3.02 -30.80 -1.69
N GLY A 27 3.41 -30.65 -2.96
CA GLY A 27 3.48 -31.76 -3.92
C GLY A 27 4.86 -32.10 -4.47
N ALA A 28 5.93 -31.95 -3.69
CA ALA A 28 7.29 -32.30 -4.14
C ALA A 28 7.74 -33.72 -3.74
N ASP A 29 7.05 -34.38 -2.81
CA ASP A 29 7.36 -35.75 -2.41
C ASP A 29 6.08 -36.59 -2.43
N LEU A 30 6.24 -37.87 -2.79
CA LEU A 30 5.21 -38.90 -2.95
C LEU A 30 4.69 -39.02 -4.39
N GLY A 31 5.47 -39.74 -5.20
CA GLY A 31 4.92 -40.51 -6.30
C GLY A 31 3.91 -41.53 -5.75
N LEU A 32 2.62 -41.28 -5.94
CA LEU A 32 1.61 -42.34 -5.92
C LEU A 32 0.32 -41.92 -6.65
N LYS A 33 -0.02 -42.74 -7.65
CA LYS A 33 -1.35 -43.01 -8.21
C LYS A 33 -2.13 -41.86 -8.85
N ARG A 34 -2.19 -41.97 -10.19
CA ARG A 34 -3.22 -41.46 -11.09
C ARG A 34 -4.61 -41.91 -10.62
N GLU A 35 -5.21 -41.22 -9.67
CA GLU A 35 -6.63 -41.35 -9.39
C GLU A 35 -7.34 -40.10 -9.89
N LYS A 36 -8.31 -40.33 -10.78
CA LYS A 36 -9.07 -39.31 -11.51
C LYS A 36 -9.72 -38.33 -10.52
N ALA A 37 -9.03 -37.23 -10.23
CA ALA A 37 -9.62 -36.08 -9.58
C ALA A 37 -10.72 -35.53 -10.49
N ARG A 38 -11.96 -35.94 -10.20
CA ARG A 38 -13.20 -35.47 -10.81
C ARG A 38 -13.26 -33.96 -10.59
N ARG A 39 -12.69 -33.21 -11.54
CA ARG A 39 -12.59 -31.74 -11.51
C ARG A 39 -14.00 -31.17 -11.63
N LYS A 40 -14.68 -31.06 -10.48
CA LYS A 40 -15.95 -30.36 -10.32
C LYS A 40 -15.68 -28.93 -10.77
N ARG A 41 -16.06 -28.60 -12.01
CA ARG A 41 -15.96 -27.23 -12.53
C ARG A 41 -16.87 -26.38 -11.66
N VAL A 42 -16.28 -25.70 -10.69
CA VAL A 42 -16.97 -24.72 -9.85
C VAL A 42 -17.48 -23.64 -10.79
N ARG A 43 -18.81 -23.42 -10.80
CA ARG A 43 -19.39 -22.31 -11.57
C ARG A 43 -18.96 -21.00 -10.91
N TYR A 44 -18.48 -20.05 -11.71
CA TYR A 44 -18.24 -18.69 -11.26
C TYR A 44 -19.54 -18.07 -10.74
N LYS A 45 -19.47 -17.43 -9.58
CA LYS A 45 -20.55 -16.57 -9.06
C LYS A 45 -20.12 -15.13 -9.25
N GLU A 46 -21.05 -14.29 -9.69
CA GLU A 46 -20.84 -12.85 -9.70
C GLU A 46 -20.71 -12.34 -8.26
N SER A 47 -19.72 -11.50 -8.01
CA SER A 47 -19.51 -10.81 -6.74
C SER A 47 -19.06 -9.37 -7.01
N GLU A 48 -19.35 -8.46 -6.07
CA GLU A 48 -18.94 -7.05 -6.18
C GLU A 48 -17.50 -6.88 -5.70
N LEU A 49 -16.56 -7.03 -6.64
CA LEU A 49 -15.14 -6.87 -6.39
C LEU A 49 -14.64 -5.50 -6.86
N LEU A 50 -13.78 -4.88 -6.05
CA LEU A 50 -13.15 -3.61 -6.32
C LEU A 50 -11.62 -3.76 -6.25
N LYS A 51 -10.92 -3.03 -7.12
CA LYS A 51 -9.47 -2.89 -7.05
C LYS A 51 -9.12 -1.81 -6.03
N LEU A 52 -8.33 -2.17 -5.03
CA LEU A 52 -7.79 -1.27 -4.03
C LEU A 52 -6.32 -1.00 -4.38
N ASP A 53 -6.02 0.24 -4.72
CA ASP A 53 -4.68 0.73 -5.04
C ASP A 53 -4.09 1.48 -3.83
N ILE A 54 -2.79 1.34 -3.59
CA ILE A 54 -2.08 2.09 -2.54
C ILE A 54 -1.25 3.20 -3.19
N GLN A 55 -1.32 4.40 -2.63
CA GLN A 55 -0.60 5.58 -3.07
C GLN A 55 0.26 6.13 -1.92
N ILE A 56 1.54 6.40 -2.20
CA ILE A 56 2.50 6.97 -1.25
C ILE A 56 3.00 8.29 -1.84
N ASN A 57 2.77 9.41 -1.12
CA ASN A 57 3.14 10.76 -1.57
C ASN A 57 2.63 11.15 -2.97
N GLY A 58 1.54 10.53 -3.45
CA GLY A 58 1.02 10.77 -4.80
C GLY A 58 1.44 9.72 -5.82
N ASP A 59 2.41 8.87 -5.50
CA ASP A 59 2.88 7.80 -6.39
C ASP A 59 2.16 6.49 -6.08
N THR A 60 1.54 5.89 -7.10
CA THR A 60 0.84 4.60 -6.96
C THR A 60 1.84 3.45 -6.89
N VAL A 61 1.70 2.59 -5.89
CA VAL A 61 2.54 1.41 -5.68
C VAL A 61 1.78 0.18 -6.16
N GLU A 62 1.93 -0.14 -7.45
CA GLU A 62 1.22 -1.22 -8.14
C GLU A 62 1.39 -2.62 -7.48
N PRO A 63 2.55 -3.00 -6.91
CA PRO A 63 2.70 -4.31 -6.26
C PRO A 63 1.82 -4.52 -5.01
N LEU A 64 1.30 -3.44 -4.42
CA LEU A 64 0.44 -3.49 -3.23
C LEU A 64 -1.05 -3.40 -3.60
N ALA A 65 -1.38 -3.43 -4.89
CA ALA A 65 -2.77 -3.40 -5.32
C ALA A 65 -3.45 -4.75 -5.07
N THR A 66 -4.60 -4.71 -4.40
CA THR A 66 -5.35 -5.92 -4.01
C THR A 66 -6.79 -5.83 -4.51
N ILE A 67 -7.39 -6.97 -4.87
CA ILE A 67 -8.81 -7.04 -5.22
C ILE A 67 -9.59 -7.47 -3.96
N VAL A 68 -10.57 -6.64 -3.56
CA VAL A 68 -11.34 -6.83 -2.33
C VAL A 68 -12.84 -6.75 -2.62
N HIS A 69 -13.66 -7.43 -1.80
CA HIS A 69 -15.10 -7.22 -1.84
C HIS A 69 -15.45 -5.81 -1.37
N ARG A 70 -16.49 -5.22 -1.96
CA ARG A 70 -16.93 -3.85 -1.65
C ARG A 70 -17.10 -3.58 -0.15
N ASP A 71 -17.72 -4.50 0.57
CA ASP A 71 -18.01 -4.34 2.01
C ASP A 71 -16.75 -4.36 2.88
N LYS A 72 -15.74 -5.14 2.48
CA LYS A 72 -14.47 -5.27 3.23
C LYS A 72 -13.46 -4.19 2.86
N ALA A 73 -13.69 -3.43 1.79
CA ALA A 73 -12.67 -2.56 1.20
C ALA A 73 -12.14 -1.49 2.17
N TYR A 74 -13.01 -0.89 2.99
CA TYR A 74 -12.59 0.12 3.97
C TYR A 74 -11.71 -0.49 5.08
N ALA A 75 -12.13 -1.64 5.63
CA ALA A 75 -11.39 -2.31 6.70
C ALA A 75 -10.00 -2.75 6.23
N VAL A 76 -9.91 -3.37 5.05
CA VAL A 76 -8.64 -3.78 4.44
C VAL A 76 -7.75 -2.57 4.15
N GLY A 77 -8.28 -1.52 3.49
CA GLY A 77 -7.51 -0.31 3.20
C GLY A 77 -6.99 0.38 4.46
N ARG A 78 -7.77 0.39 5.54
CA ARG A 78 -7.34 0.95 6.83
C ARG A 78 -6.21 0.14 7.47
N ALA A 79 -6.33 -1.18 7.50
CA ALA A 79 -5.30 -2.07 8.03
C ALA A 79 -3.99 -1.95 7.25
N LEU A 80 -4.06 -1.92 5.92
CA LEU A 80 -2.90 -1.77 5.04
C LEU A 80 -2.17 -0.45 5.29
N THR A 81 -2.90 0.67 5.31
CA THR A 81 -2.31 2.00 5.51
C THR A 81 -1.68 2.17 6.90
N GLN A 82 -2.25 1.56 7.94
CA GLN A 82 -1.66 1.55 9.29
C GLN A 82 -0.36 0.74 9.33
N LYS A 83 -0.32 -0.42 8.69
CA LYS A 83 0.87 -1.28 8.69
C LYS A 83 2.02 -0.69 7.89
N LEU A 84 1.70 -0.07 6.74
CA LEU A 84 2.70 0.67 5.97
C LEU A 84 3.28 1.85 6.77
N LYS A 85 2.49 2.49 7.63
CA LYS A 85 2.98 3.56 8.52
C LYS A 85 3.98 3.06 9.57
N GLU A 86 3.85 1.82 10.04
CA GLU A 86 4.79 1.22 11.00
C GLU A 86 6.12 0.85 10.32
N LEU A 87 6.06 0.41 9.06
CA LEU A 87 7.21 -0.15 8.34
C LEU A 87 8.02 0.90 7.58
N ILE A 88 7.37 1.97 7.10
CA ILE A 88 8.04 3.01 6.34
C ILE A 88 8.72 4.00 7.29
N PRO A 89 10.04 4.23 7.17
CA PRO A 89 10.74 5.16 8.02
C PRO A 89 10.25 6.60 7.82
N ARG A 90 10.20 7.35 8.93
CA ARG A 90 9.76 8.74 8.91
C ARG A 90 10.77 9.63 8.18
N GLN A 91 10.26 10.52 7.34
CA GLN A 91 11.05 11.45 6.55
C GLN A 91 11.05 12.86 7.15
N MET A 92 11.88 13.76 6.60
CA MET A 92 11.94 15.17 7.02
C MET A 92 10.70 15.98 6.61
N PHE A 93 9.84 15.42 5.77
CA PHE A 93 8.55 15.97 5.34
C PHE A 93 7.40 15.01 5.68
N LYS A 94 6.16 15.51 5.59
CA LYS A 94 4.97 14.70 5.86
C LYS A 94 4.69 13.83 4.65
N VAL A 95 4.68 12.51 4.83
CA VAL A 95 4.39 11.54 3.78
C VAL A 95 2.95 11.04 3.95
N PRO A 96 2.01 11.36 3.03
CA PRO A 96 0.69 10.76 3.03
C PRO A 96 0.75 9.34 2.43
N ILE A 97 0.09 8.39 3.08
CA ILE A 97 -0.15 7.03 2.60
C ILE A 97 -1.66 6.90 2.44
N GLN A 98 -2.11 6.53 1.26
CA GLN A 98 -3.52 6.53 0.89
C GLN A 98 -3.90 5.19 0.26
N ALA A 99 -5.07 4.69 0.62
CA ALA A 99 -5.73 3.59 -0.08
C ALA A 99 -6.85 4.18 -0.93
N CYS A 100 -6.81 3.88 -2.22
CA CYS A 100 -7.67 4.45 -3.25
C CYS A 100 -8.43 3.33 -3.97
N ILE A 101 -9.66 3.62 -4.37
CA ILE A 101 -10.39 2.83 -5.36
C ILE A 101 -10.60 3.72 -6.56
N GLY A 102 -9.83 3.47 -7.62
CA GLY A 102 -9.72 4.39 -8.75
C GLY A 102 -9.29 5.78 -8.27
N ALA A 103 -10.14 6.78 -8.50
CA ALA A 103 -9.89 8.18 -8.10
C ALA A 103 -10.28 8.51 -6.64
N LYS A 104 -11.05 7.64 -5.97
CA LYS A 104 -11.58 7.92 -4.64
C LYS A 104 -10.65 7.40 -3.56
N VAL A 105 -10.18 8.28 -2.67
CA VAL A 105 -9.46 7.89 -1.45
C VAL A 105 -10.44 7.36 -0.42
N ILE A 106 -10.21 6.16 0.10
CA ILE A 106 -11.07 5.49 1.09
C ILE A 106 -10.48 5.56 2.49
N ALA A 107 -9.17 5.32 2.61
CA ALA A 107 -8.44 5.43 3.86
C ALA A 107 -7.17 6.24 3.64
N SER A 108 -6.81 7.09 4.60
CA SER A 108 -5.57 7.85 4.56
C SER A 108 -4.91 7.84 5.93
N GLU A 109 -3.61 7.59 5.92
CA GLU A 109 -2.69 7.76 7.04
C GLU A 109 -1.58 8.71 6.64
N SER A 110 -0.89 9.28 7.63
CA SER A 110 0.27 10.12 7.33
C SER A 110 1.40 9.91 8.32
N LEU A 111 2.61 9.82 7.77
CA LEU A 111 3.84 9.81 8.55
C LEU A 111 4.20 11.24 8.94
N SER A 112 4.30 11.46 10.24
CA SER A 112 4.72 12.74 10.81
C SER A 112 6.18 13.05 10.47
N ALA A 113 6.42 14.26 10.00
CA ALA A 113 7.75 14.72 9.61
C ALA A 113 8.71 14.83 10.80
N ILE A 114 9.95 14.37 10.63
CA ILE A 114 11.03 14.62 11.59
C ILE A 114 11.42 16.11 11.51
N ARG A 115 11.69 16.74 12.66
CA ARG A 115 12.15 18.13 12.75
C ARG A 115 13.55 18.15 13.33
N LYS A 116 14.48 18.77 12.62
CA LYS A 116 15.78 19.13 13.19
C LYS A 116 15.59 20.33 14.12
N ASP A 117 16.19 20.28 15.30
CA ASP A 117 16.18 21.42 16.21
C ASP A 117 17.15 22.51 15.73
N VAL A 118 16.62 23.42 14.91
CA VAL A 118 17.36 24.57 14.39
C VAL A 118 17.55 25.67 15.43
N LEU A 119 16.88 25.60 16.58
CA LEU A 119 16.90 26.64 17.61
C LEU A 119 17.91 26.36 18.73
N SER A 120 18.46 25.15 18.80
CA SER A 120 19.48 24.73 19.78
C SER A 120 20.64 25.72 20.00
N LYS A 121 21.08 26.45 18.97
CA LYS A 121 22.16 27.46 19.04
C LYS A 121 21.68 28.91 19.23
N CYS A 122 20.37 29.12 19.37
CA CYS A 122 19.80 30.45 19.57
C CYS A 122 19.77 30.77 21.06
N TYR A 123 20.88 31.33 21.55
CA TYR A 123 20.96 31.85 22.92
C TYR A 123 20.28 33.22 22.96
N GLY A 124 19.12 33.33 23.62
CA GLY A 124 18.47 34.61 23.93
C GLY A 124 17.15 34.94 23.21
N GLY A 125 16.81 36.24 23.23
CA GLY A 125 15.53 36.84 22.81
C GLY A 125 15.46 37.29 21.35
N ASP A 126 16.42 36.93 20.49
CA ASP A 126 16.41 37.29 19.06
C ASP A 126 15.31 36.52 18.31
N ILE A 127 14.09 37.07 18.37
CA ILE A 127 12.90 36.55 17.71
C ILE A 127 13.07 36.56 16.19
N THR A 128 13.78 37.54 15.64
CA THR A 128 13.99 37.71 14.20
C THR A 128 14.81 36.56 13.63
N ARG A 129 15.90 36.16 14.30
CA ARG A 129 16.71 35.00 13.92
C ARG A 129 15.95 33.69 14.04
N LYS A 130 15.18 33.48 15.11
CA LYS A 130 14.32 32.28 15.28
C LYS A 130 13.32 32.15 14.12
N LYS A 131 12.62 33.25 13.78
CA LYS A 131 11.68 33.30 12.64
C LYS A 131 12.36 32.99 11.32
N LYS A 132 13.55 33.55 11.06
CA LYS A 132 14.31 33.29 9.82
C LYS A 132 14.69 31.82 9.67
N LEU A 133 15.12 31.17 10.75
CA LEU A 133 15.47 29.74 10.75
C LEU A 133 14.25 28.84 10.51
N LEU A 134 13.13 29.16 11.15
CA LEU A 134 11.87 28.42 10.96
C LEU A 134 11.32 28.59 9.54
N LYS A 135 11.41 29.79 8.95
CA LYS A 135 11.00 30.05 7.57
C LYS A 135 11.81 29.22 6.57
N LYS A 136 13.14 29.20 6.72
CA LYS A 136 14.04 28.36 5.91
C LYS A 136 13.72 26.88 6.06
N GLN A 137 13.42 26.42 7.28
CA GLN A 137 13.04 25.02 7.52
C GLN A 137 11.72 24.68 6.82
N ALA A 138 10.71 25.56 6.90
CA ALA A 138 9.42 25.34 6.26
C ALA A 138 9.54 25.29 4.72
N GLU A 139 10.29 26.21 4.13
CA GLU A 139 10.57 26.22 2.69
C GLU A 139 11.32 24.96 2.25
N GLY A 140 12.36 24.57 3.01
CA GLY A 140 13.08 23.32 2.77
C GLY A 140 12.16 22.11 2.79
N LYS A 141 11.26 22.00 3.78
CA LYS A 141 10.28 20.90 3.85
C LYS A 141 9.30 20.89 2.68
N LYS A 142 8.83 22.05 2.21
CA LYS A 142 7.97 22.14 1.03
C LYS A 142 8.69 21.65 -0.23
N ARG A 143 9.95 22.08 -0.42
CA ARG A 143 10.77 21.64 -1.55
C ARG A 143 11.05 20.13 -1.50
N MET A 144 11.39 19.60 -0.32
CA MET A 144 11.58 18.16 -0.12
C MET A 144 10.31 17.37 -0.40
N LYS A 145 9.13 17.88 -0.05
CA LYS A 145 7.86 17.18 -0.34
C LYS A 145 7.58 17.07 -1.84
N ALA A 146 7.89 18.11 -2.61
CA ALA A 146 7.60 18.15 -4.05
C ALA A 146 8.53 17.24 -4.88
N ILE A 147 9.78 17.08 -4.46
CA ILE A 147 10.80 16.31 -5.20
C ILE A 147 11.02 14.92 -4.57
N GLY A 148 10.68 14.76 -3.29
CA GLY A 148 10.97 13.56 -2.51
C GLY A 148 10.14 12.37 -2.97
N LYS A 149 10.80 11.44 -3.65
CA LYS A 149 10.32 10.07 -3.81
C LYS A 149 10.51 9.33 -2.49
N VAL A 150 9.53 8.51 -2.13
CA VAL A 150 9.59 7.67 -0.94
C VAL A 150 9.63 6.24 -1.42
N ASP A 151 10.81 5.64 -1.38
CA ASP A 151 10.96 4.23 -1.70
C ASP A 151 10.41 3.40 -0.55
N ALA A 152 9.53 2.46 -0.87
CA ALA A 152 9.01 1.50 0.09
C ALA A 152 10.05 0.37 0.26
N PRO A 153 10.48 0.05 1.50
CA PRO A 153 11.43 -1.04 1.73
C PRO A 153 10.80 -2.39 1.41
N GLN A 154 11.62 -3.37 1.02
CA GLN A 154 11.16 -4.73 0.68
C GLN A 154 10.40 -5.40 1.84
N GLU A 155 10.81 -5.13 3.07
CA GLU A 155 10.17 -5.60 4.30
C GLU A 155 8.70 -5.16 4.41
N ALA A 156 8.39 -3.94 3.95
CA ALA A 156 7.03 -3.41 3.96
C ALA A 156 6.09 -4.23 3.08
N PHE A 157 6.57 -4.68 1.92
CA PHE A 157 5.81 -5.52 1.00
C PHE A 157 5.52 -6.90 1.59
N MET A 158 6.53 -7.54 2.19
CA MET A 158 6.39 -8.90 2.74
C MET A 158 5.43 -8.96 3.92
N ALA A 159 5.39 -7.92 4.75
CA ALA A 159 4.46 -7.84 5.87
C ALA A 159 3.01 -7.62 5.39
N VAL A 160 2.82 -6.78 4.36
CA VAL A 160 1.50 -6.54 3.77
C VAL A 160 0.92 -7.80 3.13
N LEU A 161 1.72 -8.57 2.39
CA LEU A 161 1.29 -9.83 1.77
C LEU A 161 0.85 -10.89 2.80
N LYS A 162 1.41 -10.86 4.01
CA LYS A 162 1.01 -11.78 5.09
C LYS A 162 -0.35 -11.39 5.67
N LEU A 163 -0.60 -10.09 5.84
CA LEU A 163 -1.89 -9.58 6.34
C LEU A 163 -3.04 -9.84 5.39
N GLU A 164 -2.81 -9.78 4.08
CA GLU A 164 -3.84 -10.13 3.10
C GLU A 164 -4.40 -11.54 3.33
N LYS A 165 -3.53 -12.50 3.72
CA LYS A 165 -3.95 -13.88 4.03
C LYS A 165 -4.71 -14.03 5.35
N GLU A 166 -4.61 -13.06 6.26
CA GLU A 166 -5.30 -13.08 7.56
C GLU A 166 -6.65 -12.36 7.51
N VAL A 167 -6.81 -11.38 6.60
CA VAL A 167 -7.99 -10.51 6.53
C VAL A 167 -8.98 -10.94 5.41
N LEU A 168 -8.52 -11.66 4.38
CA LEU A 168 -9.37 -12.30 3.37
C LEU A 168 -9.90 -13.66 3.83
#